data_AF-A0A3M6YSY8-F1
#
_entry.id   AF-A0A3M6YSY8-F1
#
_cell.length_a   1.000
_cell.length_b   1.000
_cell.length_c   1.000
_cell.angle_alpha   90.00
_cell.angle_beta   90.00
_cell.angle_gamma   90.00
#
_symmetry.space_group_name_H-M   'P 1'
#
loop_
_entity.id
_entity.type
_entity.pdbx_description
1 polymer ?
#
loop_
_entity_poly.entity_id
_entity_poly.type
_entity_poly.pdbx_seq_one_letter_code
_entity_poly.pdbx_strand_id
1 'polypeptide(L)'
;MPSTKILTFYRKQPFDLEAKYAKPDMLPGKMNPWIGRFSVKGVKADSKDDFMICKLKARLNLHGVLNVEQGYYVEEQEVEEPVPEKEGEKNADAMETDDKAANGEAKPPAQKTRKVKKQVRKGDLPISSGTASLTDEIKNQYAEQEGQMIGQDKLVADTEERKNELESEIYSTRNKVDEPYESNGYAEFCSEEEKATIKDKCEKLEDWIYDDGDDATKAQYVAKLEELRATAGPVVQRFNDKRMEEEEARRKAAEEAAAAKRAQEEAAKQAADEQRAAAEAAKKLQEQNASKDEEMKDAPADAEGEKPANVEEAS
;
A
#
# COMPACT_ATOMS: atom_id res chain seq x y z
N MET A 1 9.90 10.70 31.38
CA MET A 1 9.07 10.63 30.16
C MET A 1 8.41 9.26 30.10
N PRO A 2 7.30 9.07 29.37
CA PRO A 2 5.99 9.69 29.62
C PRO A 2 5.52 9.45 31.06
N SER A 3 4.72 10.35 31.62
CA SER A 3 4.24 10.23 33.01
C SER A 3 2.78 10.59 33.09
N THR A 4 2.00 9.83 33.86
CA THR A 4 0.58 10.08 34.06
C THR A 4 0.33 10.27 35.54
N LYS A 5 -0.37 11.35 35.90
CA LYS A 5 -0.78 11.63 37.29
C LYS A 5 -2.26 11.95 37.32
N ILE A 6 -2.97 11.29 38.21
CA ILE A 6 -4.39 11.56 38.47
C ILE A 6 -4.47 12.56 39.62
N LEU A 7 -5.13 13.68 39.37
CA LEU A 7 -5.37 14.75 40.34
C LEU A 7 -6.83 14.71 40.77
N THR A 8 -7.10 14.71 42.07
CA THR A 8 -8.46 14.71 42.62
C THR A 8 -8.78 16.08 43.20
N PHE A 9 -9.90 16.66 42.79
CA PHE A 9 -10.39 17.96 43.23
C PHE A 9 -11.81 17.84 43.78
N TYR A 10 -12.11 18.59 44.83
CA TYR A 10 -13.45 18.70 45.41
C TYR A 10 -13.98 20.09 45.05
N ARG A 11 -14.96 20.17 44.14
CA ARG A 11 -15.43 21.44 43.59
C ARG A 11 -16.96 21.46 43.46
N LYS A 12 -17.55 22.65 43.57
CA LYS A 12 -18.98 22.89 43.39
C LYS A 12 -19.32 23.60 42.07
N GLN A 13 -18.31 24.16 41.40
CA GLN A 13 -18.44 24.97 40.18
C GLN A 13 -17.30 24.67 39.20
N PRO A 14 -17.46 25.00 37.89
CA PRO A 14 -16.39 24.93 36.91
C PRO A 14 -15.14 25.67 37.37
N PHE A 15 -13.96 25.17 37.00
CA PHE A 15 -12.69 25.73 37.46
C PHE A 15 -11.60 25.59 36.42
N ASP A 16 -10.60 26.46 36.52
CA ASP A 16 -9.43 26.47 35.66
C ASP A 16 -8.21 25.91 36.39
N LEU A 17 -7.37 25.19 35.66
CA LEU A 17 -6.05 24.74 36.07
C LEU A 17 -5.01 25.43 35.22
N GLU A 18 -3.94 25.89 35.85
CA GLU A 18 -2.79 26.46 35.15
C GLU A 18 -1.56 25.62 35.43
N ALA A 19 -0.85 25.23 34.37
CA ALA A 19 0.43 24.56 34.44
C ALA A 19 1.54 25.59 34.22
N LYS A 20 2.48 25.65 35.16
CA LYS A 20 3.67 26.50 35.09
C LYS A 20 4.88 25.78 35.65
N TYR A 21 6.07 26.18 35.21
CA TYR A 21 7.32 25.71 35.80
C TYR A 21 7.43 26.18 37.25
N ALA A 22 7.71 25.23 38.15
CA ALA A 22 7.77 25.51 39.59
C ALA A 22 8.94 26.41 39.99
N LYS A 23 10.04 26.40 39.21
CA LYS A 23 11.24 27.23 39.42
C LYS A 23 11.55 28.02 38.15
N PRO A 24 10.97 29.21 37.96
CA PRO A 24 11.21 30.04 36.78
C PRO A 24 12.68 30.40 36.59
N ASP A 25 13.45 30.56 37.66
CA ASP A 25 14.88 30.93 37.62
C ASP A 25 15.78 29.86 36.99
N MET A 26 15.30 28.61 36.91
CA MET A 26 16.02 27.52 36.23
C MET A 26 15.72 27.45 34.74
N LEU A 27 14.79 28.28 34.23
CA LEU A 27 14.52 28.35 32.81
C LEU A 27 15.60 29.17 32.09
N PRO A 28 16.01 28.77 30.88
CA PRO A 28 16.96 29.53 30.10
C PRO A 28 16.45 30.95 29.80
N GLY A 29 17.23 31.97 30.18
CA GLY A 29 16.95 33.37 29.84
C GLY A 29 15.67 33.92 30.48
N LYS A 30 14.85 34.61 29.68
CA LYS A 30 13.57 35.23 30.10
C LYS A 30 12.36 34.48 29.54
N MET A 31 12.40 33.14 29.56
CA MET A 31 11.29 32.34 29.08
C MET A 31 10.06 32.49 29.97
N ASN A 32 8.89 32.57 29.35
CA ASN A 32 7.63 32.57 30.08
C ASN A 32 7.46 31.21 30.79
N PRO A 33 7.30 31.19 32.13
CA PRO A 33 7.14 29.93 32.87
C PRO A 33 5.79 29.24 32.66
N TRP A 34 4.86 29.87 31.94
CA TRP A 34 3.53 29.35 31.65
C TRP A 34 3.58 28.23 30.57
N ILE A 35 2.89 27.12 30.83
CA ILE A 35 2.84 25.95 29.95
C ILE A 35 1.46 25.82 29.28
N GLY A 36 0.39 26.07 30.03
CA GLY A 36 -0.96 25.95 29.52
C GLY A 36 -2.02 26.16 30.59
N ARG A 37 -3.25 26.45 30.16
CA ARG A 37 -4.45 26.55 30.99
C ARG A 37 -5.47 25.51 30.55
N PHE A 38 -6.11 24.83 31.50
CA PHE A 38 -7.12 23.81 31.26
C PHE A 38 -8.39 24.17 32.02
N SER A 39 -9.48 24.44 31.32
CA SER A 39 -10.78 24.79 31.88
C SER A 39 -11.67 23.57 31.96
N VAL A 40 -12.06 23.16 33.17
CA VAL A 40 -12.95 22.03 33.42
C VAL A 40 -14.38 22.53 33.53
N LYS A 41 -15.22 22.11 32.57
CA LYS A 41 -16.63 22.50 32.48
C LYS A 41 -17.53 21.38 32.99
N GLY A 42 -18.79 21.70 33.27
CA GLY A 42 -19.81 20.72 33.67
C GLY A 42 -19.76 20.29 35.14
N VAL A 43 -18.95 20.93 35.98
CA VAL A 43 -18.91 20.69 37.42
C VAL A 43 -20.12 21.35 38.09
N LYS A 44 -20.89 20.59 38.85
CA LYS A 44 -22.07 21.04 39.62
C LYS A 44 -21.99 20.49 41.04
N ALA A 45 -22.64 21.14 42.00
CA ALA A 45 -22.82 20.57 43.33
C ALA A 45 -23.64 19.27 43.24
N ASP A 46 -23.30 18.29 44.07
CA ASP A 46 -24.01 17.02 44.15
C ASP A 46 -25.45 17.23 44.69
N SER A 47 -26.31 16.23 44.59
CA SER A 47 -27.74 16.24 44.97
C SER A 47 -28.02 16.68 46.41
N LYS A 48 -26.99 16.71 47.27
CA LYS A 48 -27.03 17.14 48.68
C LYS A 48 -26.34 18.51 48.92
N ASP A 49 -26.06 19.28 47.87
CA ASP A 49 -25.19 20.46 47.90
C ASP A 49 -23.78 20.14 48.47
N ASP A 50 -23.27 18.96 48.17
CA ASP A 50 -21.92 18.54 48.54
C ASP A 50 -20.94 18.71 47.36
N PHE A 51 -19.64 18.63 47.62
CA PHE A 51 -18.60 18.78 46.61
C PHE A 51 -18.62 17.61 45.62
N MET A 52 -18.57 17.93 44.33
CA MET A 52 -18.33 16.94 43.28
C MET A 52 -16.84 16.55 43.28
N ILE A 53 -16.56 15.25 43.33
CA ILE A 53 -15.20 14.73 43.32
C ILE A 53 -14.75 14.58 41.86
N CYS A 54 -14.04 15.57 41.34
CA CYS A 54 -13.51 15.58 39.98
C CYS A 54 -12.10 14.96 39.95
N LYS A 55 -11.89 13.92 39.16
CA LYS A 55 -10.59 13.31 38.88
C LYS A 55 -10.12 13.69 37.48
N LEU A 56 -8.94 14.30 37.39
CA LEU A 56 -8.31 14.72 36.14
C LEU A 56 -7.04 13.91 35.89
N LYS A 57 -6.92 13.31 34.72
CA LYS A 57 -5.75 12.56 34.28
C LYS A 57 -4.84 13.49 33.47
N ALA A 58 -3.80 14.00 34.12
CA ALA A 58 -2.75 14.78 33.47
C ALA A 58 -1.64 13.84 32.99
N ARG A 59 -1.20 14.01 31.74
CA ARG A 59 -0.20 13.17 31.09
C ARG A 59 0.87 14.02 30.41
N LEU A 60 2.12 13.71 30.70
CA LEU A 60 3.26 14.15 29.92
C LEU A 60 3.53 13.09 28.84
N ASN A 61 3.37 13.45 27.56
CA ASN A 61 3.56 12.52 26.45
C ASN A 61 5.04 12.22 26.19
N LEU A 62 5.33 11.34 25.21
CA LEU A 62 6.70 10.97 24.85
C LEU A 62 7.53 12.18 24.37
N HIS A 63 6.87 13.17 23.77
CA HIS A 63 7.48 14.40 23.28
C HIS A 63 7.68 15.47 24.38
N GLY A 64 7.36 15.15 25.64
CA GLY A 64 7.51 16.11 26.75
C GLY A 64 6.43 17.19 26.80
N VAL A 65 5.32 17.03 26.08
CA VAL A 65 4.18 17.95 26.09
C VAL A 65 3.15 17.52 27.14
N LEU A 66 2.72 18.46 27.98
CA LEU A 66 1.70 18.23 29.00
C LEU A 66 0.30 18.36 28.41
N ASN A 67 -0.46 17.26 28.47
CA ASN A 67 -1.86 17.20 28.07
C ASN A 67 -2.73 16.74 29.25
N VAL A 68 -3.94 17.26 29.37
CA VAL A 68 -4.96 16.72 30.27
C VAL A 68 -5.92 15.90 29.42
N GLU A 69 -5.76 14.59 29.40
CA GLU A 69 -6.48 13.69 28.48
C GLU A 69 -7.94 13.49 28.87
N GLN A 70 -8.21 13.40 30.17
CA GLN A 70 -9.53 13.02 30.65
C GLN A 70 -9.86 13.67 31.99
N GLY A 71 -11.09 14.15 32.12
CA GLY A 71 -11.70 14.51 33.39
C GLY A 71 -12.97 13.72 33.59
N TYR A 72 -13.16 13.18 34.79
CA TYR A 72 -14.38 12.47 35.17
C TYR A 72 -14.72 12.76 36.62
N TYR A 73 -15.98 12.59 36.99
CA TYR A 73 -16.41 12.73 38.39
C TYR A 73 -16.85 11.40 38.99
N VAL A 74 -16.69 11.30 40.31
CA VAL A 74 -17.08 10.13 41.09
C VAL A 74 -18.04 10.54 42.21
N GLU A 75 -19.02 9.67 42.49
CA GLU A 75 -19.93 9.79 43.65
C GLU A 75 -19.69 8.59 44.58
N GLU A 76 -19.85 8.82 45.88
CA GLU A 76 -19.83 7.74 46.87
C GLU A 76 -21.19 7.04 46.90
N GLN A 77 -21.22 5.77 46.46
CA GLN A 77 -22.39 4.90 46.56
C GLN A 77 -22.14 3.84 47.63
N GLU A 78 -23.08 3.68 48.57
CA GLU A 78 -23.03 2.59 49.55
C GLU A 78 -23.36 1.27 48.83
N VAL A 79 -22.39 0.36 48.76
CA VAL A 79 -22.57 -0.99 48.24
C VAL A 79 -22.41 -1.96 49.40
N GLU A 80 -23.39 -2.83 49.60
CA GLU A 80 -23.43 -3.81 50.67
C GLU A 80 -22.86 -5.14 50.13
N GLU A 81 -21.62 -5.47 50.50
CA GLU A 81 -21.00 -6.76 50.18
C GLU A 81 -21.02 -7.68 51.43
N PRO A 82 -21.45 -8.96 51.30
CA PRO A 82 -21.40 -9.92 52.40
C PRO A 82 -19.95 -10.42 52.63
N VAL A 83 -19.53 -10.45 53.89
CA VAL A 83 -18.20 -10.89 54.33
C VAL A 83 -18.06 -12.41 54.16
N PRO A 84 -17.01 -12.95 53.52
CA PRO A 84 -16.72 -14.39 53.58
C PRO A 84 -16.20 -14.74 54.98
N GLU A 85 -16.89 -15.67 55.66
CA GLU A 85 -16.49 -16.22 56.94
C GLU A 85 -15.11 -16.90 56.84
N LYS A 86 -14.20 -16.56 57.75
CA LYS A 86 -13.01 -17.36 58.03
C LYS A 86 -13.17 -17.98 59.41
N GLU A 87 -13.14 -19.30 59.44
CA GLU A 87 -13.05 -20.18 60.60
C GLU A 87 -11.80 -19.89 61.46
N GLY A 88 -11.89 -20.12 62.78
CA GLY A 88 -10.70 -20.47 63.58
C GLY A 88 -10.58 -19.85 64.98
N GLU A 89 -11.08 -20.61 65.97
CA GLU A 89 -10.47 -20.90 67.28
C GLU A 89 -10.35 -19.89 68.46
N LYS A 90 -10.88 -20.41 69.60
CA LYS A 90 -10.35 -20.42 70.98
C LYS A 90 -10.80 -19.35 72.00
N ASN A 91 -11.77 -19.78 72.81
CA ASN A 91 -11.80 -19.88 74.29
C ASN A 91 -11.30 -18.71 75.15
N ALA A 92 -12.19 -18.21 76.02
CA ALA A 92 -12.11 -18.27 77.49
C ALA A 92 -13.09 -17.22 78.05
N ASP A 93 -14.23 -17.61 78.60
CA ASP A 93 -14.46 -18.01 80.00
C ASP A 93 -14.70 -16.82 80.95
N ALA A 94 -15.53 -17.07 81.96
CA ALA A 94 -15.86 -16.27 83.16
C ALA A 94 -17.16 -15.43 83.18
N MET A 95 -18.14 -16.08 83.84
CA MET A 95 -18.97 -15.61 84.98
C MET A 95 -20.14 -14.66 84.72
N GLU A 96 -21.39 -15.16 84.86
CA GLU A 96 -22.21 -15.27 86.10
C GLU A 96 -22.80 -13.90 86.51
N THR A 97 -24.08 -13.72 86.83
CA THR A 97 -25.16 -14.62 87.28
C THR A 97 -26.54 -13.96 87.09
N ASP A 98 -27.58 -14.79 86.94
CA ASP A 98 -28.99 -14.70 87.41
C ASP A 98 -29.84 -13.41 87.22
N ASP A 99 -31.13 -13.42 86.87
CA ASP A 99 -32.17 -14.44 87.10
C ASP A 99 -33.45 -14.20 86.21
N LYS A 100 -34.07 -15.31 85.79
CA LYS A 100 -35.46 -15.62 85.32
C LYS A 100 -36.27 -14.68 84.37
N ALA A 101 -36.65 -15.21 83.19
CA ALA A 101 -37.91 -15.96 82.99
C ALA A 101 -38.26 -16.24 81.49
N ALA A 102 -38.53 -17.52 81.20
CA ALA A 102 -39.56 -18.07 80.29
C ALA A 102 -39.59 -17.74 78.77
N ASN A 103 -39.18 -18.77 77.99
CA ASN A 103 -39.93 -19.42 76.89
C ASN A 103 -39.97 -18.78 75.49
N GLY A 104 -39.48 -19.54 74.48
CA GLY A 104 -40.01 -19.50 73.11
C GLY A 104 -39.08 -19.06 71.96
N GLU A 105 -38.39 -20.03 71.35
CA GLU A 105 -38.17 -20.18 69.89
C GLU A 105 -37.21 -19.24 69.11
N ALA A 106 -36.00 -19.78 68.89
CA ALA A 106 -35.12 -19.71 67.72
C ALA A 106 -35.23 -18.53 66.71
N LYS A 107 -34.28 -17.59 66.80
CA LYS A 107 -33.81 -16.77 65.67
C LYS A 107 -32.54 -17.39 65.06
N PRO A 108 -32.45 -17.61 63.74
CA PRO A 108 -31.16 -17.80 63.07
C PRO A 108 -30.34 -16.50 63.11
N PRO A 109 -28.99 -16.58 63.18
CA PRO A 109 -28.13 -15.42 63.43
C PRO A 109 -28.14 -14.45 62.25
N ALA A 110 -28.35 -13.16 62.56
CA ALA A 110 -28.23 -12.08 61.59
C ALA A 110 -26.78 -11.99 61.08
N GLN A 111 -26.58 -12.27 59.79
CA GLN A 111 -25.36 -11.95 59.07
C GLN A 111 -25.08 -10.44 59.23
N LYS A 112 -23.95 -10.09 59.85
CA LYS A 112 -23.48 -8.71 59.96
C LYS A 112 -23.05 -8.23 58.58
N THR A 113 -23.91 -7.50 57.88
CA THR A 113 -23.52 -6.76 56.69
C THR A 113 -22.73 -5.52 57.08
N ARG A 114 -21.62 -5.25 56.39
CA ARG A 114 -20.83 -4.01 56.57
C ARG A 114 -21.07 -3.12 55.35
N LYS A 115 -21.69 -1.96 55.58
CA LYS A 115 -21.82 -0.92 54.55
C LYS A 115 -20.44 -0.40 54.18
N VAL A 116 -20.04 -0.53 52.91
CA VAL A 116 -18.79 0.03 52.39
C VAL A 116 -19.14 1.11 51.37
N LYS A 117 -18.58 2.31 51.57
CA LYS A 117 -18.70 3.43 50.62
C LYS A 117 -17.73 3.20 49.46
N LYS A 118 -18.24 3.03 48.24
CA LYS A 118 -17.44 2.83 47.02
C LYS A 118 -17.59 4.05 46.11
N GLN A 119 -16.47 4.59 45.64
CA GLN A 119 -16.47 5.67 44.64
C GLN A 119 -16.70 5.09 43.24
N VAL A 120 -17.79 5.47 42.59
CA VAL A 120 -18.14 5.02 41.23
C VAL A 120 -18.04 6.19 40.26
N ARG A 121 -17.44 5.99 39.08
CA ARG A 121 -17.38 7.00 38.02
C ARG A 121 -18.78 7.18 37.43
N LYS A 122 -19.25 8.42 37.44
CA LYS A 122 -20.63 8.78 37.05
C LYS A 122 -20.72 9.46 35.69
N GLY A 123 -19.67 10.15 35.27
CA GLY A 123 -19.60 10.73 33.93
C GLY A 123 -18.29 11.46 33.67
N ASP A 124 -18.14 11.93 32.44
CA ASP A 124 -16.99 12.70 31.97
C ASP A 124 -17.25 14.20 32.07
N LEU A 125 -16.17 14.95 32.32
CA LEU A 125 -16.16 16.40 32.39
C LEU A 125 -15.48 16.94 31.12
N PRO A 126 -16.16 17.79 30.33
CA PRO A 126 -15.54 18.44 29.18
C PRO A 126 -14.37 19.34 29.64
N ILE A 127 -13.22 19.18 28.99
CA ILE A 127 -12.02 19.98 29.26
C ILE A 127 -11.69 20.80 28.02
N SER A 128 -11.49 22.10 28.20
CA SER A 128 -10.95 22.98 27.17
C SER A 128 -9.51 23.32 27.49
N SER A 129 -8.60 23.00 26.58
CA SER A 129 -7.16 23.27 26.72
C SER A 129 -6.76 24.54 25.97
N GLY A 130 -6.22 25.52 26.67
CA GLY A 130 -5.47 26.64 26.12
C GLY A 130 -3.98 26.39 26.30
N THR A 131 -3.34 25.76 25.31
CA THR A 131 -1.88 25.55 25.26
C THR A 131 -1.26 26.48 24.22
N ALA A 132 0.07 26.42 24.05
CA ALA A 132 0.75 27.10 22.95
C ALA A 132 0.51 26.46 21.56
N SER A 133 -0.31 25.41 21.49
CA SER A 133 -0.63 24.72 20.24
C SER A 133 -1.58 25.55 19.39
N LEU A 134 -1.45 25.45 18.07
CA LEU A 134 -2.41 26.04 17.14
C LEU A 134 -3.78 25.40 17.32
N THR A 135 -4.84 26.20 17.22
CA THR A 135 -6.21 25.70 17.17
C THR A 135 -6.47 24.99 15.84
N ASP A 136 -7.49 24.16 15.79
CA ASP A 136 -7.79 23.41 14.57
C ASP A 136 -8.26 24.32 13.45
N GLU A 137 -8.89 25.46 13.75
CA GLU A 137 -9.23 26.49 12.77
C GLU A 137 -7.98 27.06 12.09
N ILE A 138 -6.96 27.43 12.88
CA ILE A 138 -5.71 27.99 12.34
C ILE A 138 -4.93 26.92 11.57
N LYS A 139 -4.90 25.68 12.06
CA LYS A 139 -4.27 24.57 11.32
C LYS A 139 -4.91 24.37 9.95
N ASN A 140 -6.24 24.40 9.88
CA ASN A 140 -6.96 24.24 8.61
C ASN A 140 -6.67 25.40 7.67
N GLN A 141 -6.62 26.64 8.17
CA GLN A 141 -6.24 27.81 7.37
C GLN A 141 -4.82 27.68 6.79
N TYR A 142 -3.84 27.29 7.60
CA TYR A 142 -2.47 27.09 7.11
C TYR A 142 -2.36 25.89 6.16
N ALA A 143 -3.10 24.81 6.40
CA ALA A 143 -3.14 23.68 5.49
C ALA A 143 -3.74 24.06 4.12
N GLU A 144 -4.76 24.91 4.10
CA GLU A 144 -5.35 25.44 2.85
C GLU A 144 -4.36 26.35 2.11
N GLN A 145 -3.69 27.26 2.81
CA GLN A 145 -2.66 28.13 2.22
C GLN A 145 -1.49 27.32 1.64
N GLU A 146 -1.01 26.31 2.37
CA GLU A 146 0.01 25.38 1.87
C GLU A 146 -0.48 24.64 0.61
N GLY A 147 -1.73 24.16 0.62
CA GLY A 147 -2.34 23.51 -0.54
C GLY A 147 -2.44 24.43 -1.76
N GLN A 148 -2.71 25.72 -1.56
CA GLN A 148 -2.72 26.72 -2.63
C GLN A 148 -1.31 26.93 -3.21
N MET A 149 -0.29 27.05 -2.35
CA MET A 149 1.10 27.19 -2.80
C MET A 149 1.57 25.96 -3.58
N ILE A 150 1.29 24.75 -3.08
CA ILE A 150 1.60 23.49 -3.79
C ILE A 150 0.88 23.45 -5.14
N GLY A 151 -0.39 23.86 -5.19
CA GLY A 151 -1.16 23.91 -6.43
C GLY A 151 -0.56 24.87 -7.46
N GLN A 152 -0.09 26.04 -7.00
CA GLN A 152 0.57 27.02 -7.85
C GLN A 152 1.92 26.52 -8.37
N ASP A 153 2.76 25.97 -7.50
CA ASP A 153 4.07 25.41 -7.87
C ASP A 153 3.91 24.30 -8.90
N LYS A 154 2.93 23.41 -8.69
CA LYS A 154 2.60 22.36 -9.65
C LYS A 154 2.15 22.94 -10.99
N LEU A 155 1.30 23.96 -10.99
CA LEU A 155 0.83 24.57 -12.23
C LEU A 155 1.98 25.19 -13.03
N VAL A 156 2.93 25.83 -12.36
CA VAL A 156 4.14 26.38 -13.00
C VAL A 156 4.98 25.25 -13.61
N ALA A 157 5.30 24.20 -12.82
CA ALA A 157 6.07 23.05 -13.31
C ALA A 157 5.37 22.34 -14.49
N ASP A 158 4.06 22.10 -14.39
CA ASP A 158 3.25 21.52 -15.46
C ASP A 158 3.20 22.41 -16.72
N THR A 159 3.34 23.73 -16.57
CA THR A 159 3.36 24.68 -17.70
C THR A 159 4.72 24.65 -18.39
N GLU A 160 5.81 24.68 -17.62
CA GLU A 160 7.18 24.52 -18.13
C GLU A 160 7.38 23.16 -18.82
N GLU A 161 6.81 22.08 -18.27
CA GLU A 161 6.83 20.76 -18.91
C GLU A 161 6.17 20.80 -20.30
N ARG A 162 5.04 21.50 -20.46
CA ARG A 162 4.36 21.62 -21.76
C ARG A 162 5.10 22.52 -22.74
N LYS A 163 5.79 23.56 -22.26
CA LYS A 163 6.73 24.36 -23.08
C LYS A 163 7.83 23.46 -23.62
N ASN A 164 8.50 22.70 -22.74
CA ASN A 164 9.57 21.77 -23.13
C ASN A 164 9.10 20.65 -24.06
N GLU A 165 7.88 20.10 -23.83
CA GLU A 165 7.29 19.10 -24.73
C GLU A 165 7.05 19.68 -26.13
N LEU A 166 6.52 20.90 -26.21
CA LEU A 166 6.32 21.60 -27.49
C LEU A 166 7.65 21.85 -28.20
N GLU A 167 8.65 22.38 -27.50
CA GLU A 167 10.00 22.59 -28.05
C GLU A 167 10.57 21.28 -28.61
N SER A 168 10.53 20.21 -27.81
CA SER A 168 11.03 18.89 -28.22
C SER A 168 10.28 18.34 -29.44
N GLU A 169 8.96 18.47 -29.49
CA GLU A 169 8.15 18.02 -30.61
C GLU A 169 8.44 18.82 -31.88
N ILE A 170 8.67 20.14 -31.77
CA ILE A 170 9.07 20.99 -32.91
C ILE A 170 10.40 20.50 -33.49
N TYR A 171 11.42 20.29 -32.66
CA TYR A 171 12.72 19.77 -33.12
C TYR A 171 12.60 18.36 -33.69
N SER A 172 11.87 17.46 -33.02
CA SER A 172 11.70 16.08 -33.47
C SER A 172 10.97 16.02 -34.82
N THR A 173 9.86 16.75 -34.96
CA THR A 173 9.05 16.76 -36.18
C THR A 173 9.84 17.33 -37.34
N ARG A 174 10.56 18.44 -37.14
CA ARG A 174 11.39 19.07 -38.16
C ARG A 174 12.46 18.12 -38.71
N ASN A 175 13.15 17.40 -37.83
CA ASN A 175 14.17 16.43 -38.22
C ASN A 175 13.57 15.20 -38.92
N LYS A 176 12.50 14.63 -38.35
CA LYS A 176 11.88 13.42 -38.90
C LYS A 176 11.36 13.63 -40.32
N VAL A 177 10.87 14.81 -40.67
CA VAL A 177 10.37 15.10 -42.02
C VAL A 177 11.45 14.95 -43.11
N ASP A 178 12.73 15.10 -42.76
CA ASP A 178 13.87 14.91 -43.67
C ASP A 178 14.54 13.54 -43.56
N GLU A 179 14.34 12.84 -42.45
CA GLU A 179 14.95 11.54 -42.21
C GLU A 179 14.26 10.40 -42.98
N PRO A 180 15.02 9.43 -43.50
CA PRO A 180 14.47 8.25 -44.17
C PRO A 180 13.72 7.33 -43.22
N TYR A 181 12.89 6.42 -43.76
CA TYR A 181 12.11 5.49 -42.95
C TYR A 181 12.99 4.61 -42.05
N GLU A 182 14.15 4.19 -42.55
CA GLU A 182 15.11 3.33 -41.83
C GLU A 182 15.62 3.96 -40.51
N SER A 183 15.71 5.30 -40.44
CA SER A 183 16.09 6.02 -39.22
C SER A 183 14.88 6.52 -38.41
N ASN A 184 13.69 5.96 -38.66
CA ASN A 184 12.43 6.37 -38.04
C ASN A 184 11.99 7.80 -38.42
N GLY A 185 12.31 8.21 -39.65
CA GLY A 185 11.85 9.44 -40.26
C GLY A 185 10.65 9.26 -41.20
N TYR A 186 10.15 10.39 -41.69
CA TYR A 186 8.93 10.54 -42.47
C TYR A 186 9.17 10.93 -43.93
N ALA A 187 10.43 11.01 -44.39
CA ALA A 187 10.76 11.56 -45.69
C ALA A 187 10.07 10.87 -46.88
N GLU A 188 9.80 9.56 -46.77
CA GLU A 188 9.11 8.74 -47.77
C GLU A 188 7.57 8.87 -47.73
N PHE A 189 7.02 9.42 -46.64
CA PHE A 189 5.57 9.54 -46.39
C PHE A 189 5.05 10.97 -46.55
N CYS A 190 5.95 11.93 -46.77
CA CYS A 190 5.66 13.32 -47.06
C CYS A 190 5.88 13.64 -48.54
N SER A 191 4.90 14.32 -49.15
CA SER A 191 5.16 15.12 -50.36
C SER A 191 5.99 16.37 -50.03
N GLU A 192 6.68 16.93 -51.02
CA GLU A 192 7.50 18.15 -50.81
C GLU A 192 6.66 19.35 -50.32
N GLU A 193 5.39 19.44 -50.70
CA GLU A 193 4.46 20.46 -50.21
C GLU A 193 4.07 20.24 -48.74
N GLU A 194 3.82 18.99 -48.34
CA GLU A 194 3.58 18.63 -46.93
C GLU A 194 4.83 18.89 -46.08
N LYS A 195 6.03 18.55 -46.58
CA LYS A 195 7.31 18.86 -45.90
C LYS A 195 7.46 20.36 -45.66
N ALA A 196 7.24 21.17 -46.69
CA ALA A 196 7.33 22.63 -46.60
C ALA A 196 6.32 23.18 -45.58
N THR A 197 5.07 22.70 -45.61
CA THR A 197 4.01 23.13 -44.68
C THR A 197 4.33 22.78 -43.23
N ILE A 198 4.81 21.56 -42.97
CA ILE A 198 5.18 21.15 -41.61
C ILE A 198 6.38 21.96 -41.10
N LYS A 199 7.40 22.19 -41.93
CA LYS A 199 8.57 22.99 -41.54
C LYS A 199 8.22 24.45 -41.26
N ASP A 200 7.42 25.08 -42.10
CA ASP A 200 6.92 26.45 -41.89
C ASP A 200 6.08 26.54 -40.60
N LYS A 201 5.29 25.51 -40.29
CA LYS A 201 4.55 25.45 -39.03
C LYS A 201 5.49 25.31 -37.83
N CYS A 202 6.53 24.47 -37.92
CA CYS A 202 7.55 24.33 -36.88
C CYS A 202 8.28 25.66 -36.61
N GLU A 203 8.68 26.39 -37.65
CA GLU A 203 9.36 27.69 -37.53
C GLU A 203 8.46 28.73 -36.85
N LYS A 204 7.21 28.86 -37.29
CA LYS A 204 6.23 29.78 -36.66
C LYS A 204 5.95 29.44 -35.20
N LEU A 205 5.95 28.16 -34.84
CA LEU A 205 5.74 27.74 -33.46
C LEU A 205 6.99 27.96 -32.60
N GLU A 206 8.18 27.78 -33.17
CA GLU A 206 9.44 28.11 -32.51
C GLU A 206 9.54 29.61 -32.24
N ASP A 207 9.28 30.45 -33.25
CA ASP A 207 9.24 31.91 -33.09
C ASP A 207 8.22 32.33 -32.02
N TRP A 208 7.04 31.68 -32.01
CA TRP A 208 6.02 31.95 -31.00
C TRP A 208 6.53 31.65 -29.58
N ILE A 209 7.25 30.54 -29.35
CA ILE A 209 7.78 30.19 -28.01
C ILE A 209 8.72 31.26 -27.46
N TYR A 210 9.49 31.91 -28.34
CA TYR A 210 10.47 32.93 -27.95
C TYR A 210 9.91 34.37 -27.90
N ASP A 211 8.66 34.58 -28.32
CA ASP A 211 7.99 35.88 -28.30
C ASP A 211 6.73 35.82 -27.41
N ASP A 212 5.54 35.78 -28.00
CA ASP A 212 4.24 35.71 -27.29
C ASP A 212 4.06 34.48 -26.38
N GLY A 213 4.88 33.45 -26.59
CA GLY A 213 4.84 32.16 -25.93
C GLY A 213 5.69 32.07 -24.68
N ASP A 214 6.45 33.10 -24.27
CA ASP A 214 7.35 32.98 -23.11
C ASP A 214 6.59 32.81 -21.79
N ASP A 215 5.54 33.61 -21.60
CA ASP A 215 4.63 33.64 -20.44
C ASP A 215 3.24 33.05 -20.76
N ALA A 216 3.16 32.15 -21.75
CA ALA A 216 1.88 31.54 -22.14
C ALA A 216 1.36 30.55 -21.09
N THR A 217 0.04 30.39 -21.06
CA THR A 217 -0.61 29.42 -20.18
C THR A 217 -0.39 27.98 -20.66
N LYS A 218 -0.43 27.02 -19.73
CA LYS A 218 -0.42 25.58 -20.05
C LYS A 218 -1.37 25.20 -21.20
N ALA A 219 -2.58 25.77 -21.20
CA ALA A 219 -3.58 25.48 -22.23
C ALA A 219 -3.17 25.98 -23.62
N GLN A 220 -2.46 27.11 -23.70
CA GLN A 220 -1.94 27.62 -24.97
C GLN A 220 -0.83 26.72 -25.51
N TYR A 221 0.12 26.27 -24.68
CA TYR A 221 1.14 25.31 -25.11
C TYR A 221 0.51 24.00 -25.62
N VAL A 222 -0.49 23.47 -24.91
CA VAL A 222 -1.22 22.27 -25.35
C VAL A 222 -1.90 22.50 -26.70
N ALA A 223 -2.59 23.63 -26.88
CA ALA A 223 -3.23 23.95 -28.15
C ALA A 223 -2.21 24.04 -29.30
N LYS A 224 -1.04 24.67 -29.08
CA LYS A 224 0.04 24.75 -30.06
C LYS A 224 0.63 23.38 -30.42
N LEU A 225 0.73 22.51 -29.43
CA LEU A 225 1.18 21.15 -29.62
C LEU A 225 0.17 20.34 -30.45
N GLU A 226 -1.12 20.49 -30.18
CA GLU A 226 -2.19 19.89 -30.99
C GLU A 226 -2.21 20.45 -32.42
N GLU A 227 -1.98 21.75 -32.62
CA GLU A 227 -1.86 22.35 -33.96
C GLU A 227 -0.71 21.70 -34.77
N LEU A 228 0.46 21.48 -34.14
CA LEU A 228 1.59 20.81 -34.78
C LEU A 228 1.25 19.34 -35.12
N ARG A 229 0.71 18.60 -34.15
CA ARG A 229 0.31 17.20 -34.33
C ARG A 229 -0.79 17.03 -35.38
N ALA A 230 -1.73 17.95 -35.48
CA ALA A 230 -2.76 17.93 -36.52
C ALA A 230 -2.15 18.14 -37.93
N THR A 231 -1.15 19.01 -38.04
CA THR A 231 -0.46 19.28 -39.30
C THR A 231 0.39 18.09 -39.75
N ALA A 232 1.13 17.45 -38.82
CA ALA A 232 1.94 16.27 -39.10
C ALA A 232 1.14 14.96 -39.11
N GLY A 233 -0.08 14.95 -38.58
CA GLY A 233 -0.91 13.77 -38.33
C GLY A 233 -1.11 12.87 -39.55
N PRO A 234 -1.46 13.38 -40.74
CA PRO A 234 -1.63 12.55 -41.94
C PRO A 234 -0.35 11.79 -42.34
N VAL A 235 0.82 12.43 -42.20
CA VAL A 235 2.12 11.84 -42.50
C VAL A 235 2.46 10.77 -41.47
N VAL A 236 2.29 11.10 -40.19
CA VAL A 236 2.51 10.18 -39.08
C VAL A 236 1.61 8.94 -39.21
N GLN A 237 0.38 9.11 -39.68
CA GLN A 237 -0.53 8.00 -39.93
C GLN A 237 -0.01 7.08 -41.04
N ARG A 238 0.39 7.63 -42.21
CA ARG A 238 0.97 6.83 -43.30
C ARG A 238 2.22 6.06 -42.86
N PHE A 239 3.08 6.70 -42.05
CA PHE A 239 4.25 6.06 -41.45
C PHE A 239 3.87 4.90 -40.51
N ASN A 240 2.90 5.13 -39.63
CA ASN A 240 2.42 4.11 -38.68
C ASN A 240 1.75 2.94 -39.39
N ASP A 241 0.96 3.21 -40.43
CA ASP A 241 0.31 2.17 -41.24
C ASP A 241 1.37 1.26 -41.87
N LYS A 242 2.45 1.83 -42.42
CA LYS A 242 3.57 1.06 -42.97
C LYS A 242 4.28 0.20 -41.91
N ARG A 243 4.53 0.75 -40.72
CA ARG A 243 5.10 -0.01 -39.59
C ARG A 243 4.22 -1.17 -39.16
N MET A 244 2.91 -0.93 -39.09
CA MET A 244 1.94 -1.96 -38.71
C MET A 244 1.94 -3.10 -39.73
N GLU A 245 1.94 -2.79 -41.02
CA GLU A 245 2.05 -3.81 -42.08
C GLU A 245 3.32 -4.67 -41.94
N GLU A 246 4.47 -4.05 -41.66
CA GLU A 246 5.74 -4.76 -41.45
C GLU A 246 5.72 -5.64 -40.18
N GLU A 247 5.15 -5.14 -39.09
CA GLU A 247 4.99 -5.90 -37.86
C GLU A 247 4.03 -7.08 -38.03
N GLU A 248 2.94 -6.91 -38.77
CA GLU A 248 2.01 -7.99 -39.10
C GLU A 248 2.64 -9.04 -40.02
N ALA A 249 3.39 -8.62 -41.03
CA ALA A 249 4.14 -9.53 -41.89
C ALA A 249 5.18 -10.33 -41.08
N ARG A 250 5.89 -9.67 -40.16
CA ARG A 250 6.83 -10.33 -39.24
C ARG A 250 6.12 -11.31 -38.31
N ARG A 251 4.96 -10.93 -37.76
CA ARG A 251 4.14 -11.80 -36.90
C ARG A 251 3.68 -13.05 -37.66
N LYS A 252 3.18 -12.88 -38.87
CA LYS A 252 2.73 -13.99 -39.73
C LYS A 252 3.89 -14.91 -40.09
N ALA A 253 5.04 -14.37 -40.48
CA ALA A 253 6.24 -15.17 -40.75
C ALA A 253 6.73 -15.94 -39.51
N ALA A 254 6.67 -15.32 -38.32
CA ALA A 254 7.01 -15.98 -37.07
C ALA A 254 6.01 -17.09 -36.70
N GLU A 255 4.72 -16.89 -36.95
CA GLU A 255 3.68 -17.90 -36.75
C GLU A 255 3.86 -19.08 -37.72
N GLU A 256 4.12 -18.81 -38.99
CA GLU A 256 4.41 -19.84 -40.00
C GLU A 256 5.69 -20.63 -39.66
N ALA A 257 6.76 -19.95 -39.23
CA ALA A 257 7.98 -20.61 -38.78
C ALA A 257 7.74 -21.46 -37.51
N ALA A 258 6.94 -20.97 -36.57
CA ALA A 258 6.58 -21.72 -35.36
C ALA A 258 5.69 -22.93 -35.69
N ALA A 259 4.76 -22.80 -36.62
CA ALA A 259 3.92 -23.89 -37.11
C ALA A 259 4.75 -24.95 -37.84
N ALA A 260 5.68 -24.54 -38.71
CA ALA A 260 6.62 -25.44 -39.37
C ALA A 260 7.51 -26.18 -38.37
N LYS A 261 8.01 -25.49 -37.34
CA LYS A 261 8.77 -26.12 -36.26
C LYS A 261 7.95 -27.14 -35.47
N ARG A 262 6.70 -26.81 -35.12
CA ARG A 262 5.77 -27.75 -34.45
C ARG A 262 5.47 -28.97 -35.31
N ALA A 263 5.23 -28.78 -36.61
CA ALA A 263 4.98 -29.88 -37.55
C ALA A 263 6.21 -30.79 -37.71
N GLN A 264 7.42 -30.21 -37.77
CA GLN A 264 8.67 -30.98 -37.78
C GLN A 264 8.88 -31.76 -36.48
N GLU A 265 8.61 -31.15 -35.31
CA GLU A 265 8.68 -31.84 -34.01
C GLU A 265 7.65 -32.96 -33.90
N GLU A 266 6.43 -32.77 -34.40
CA GLU A 266 5.39 -33.80 -34.41
C GLU A 266 5.72 -34.94 -35.38
N ALA A 267 6.18 -34.64 -36.59
CA ALA A 267 6.64 -35.64 -37.55
C ALA A 267 7.85 -36.43 -37.02
N ALA A 268 8.78 -35.77 -36.34
CA ALA A 268 9.91 -36.44 -35.70
C ALA A 268 9.46 -37.37 -34.56
N LYS A 269 8.44 -36.98 -33.78
CA LYS A 269 7.84 -37.85 -32.76
C LYS A 269 7.14 -39.06 -33.41
N GLN A 270 6.33 -38.85 -34.43
CA GLN A 270 5.65 -39.93 -35.15
C GLN A 270 6.65 -40.91 -35.79
N ALA A 271 7.70 -40.40 -36.44
CA ALA A 271 8.75 -41.24 -37.01
C ALA A 271 9.52 -42.03 -35.93
N ALA A 272 9.79 -41.42 -34.77
CA ALA A 272 10.41 -42.12 -33.65
C ALA A 272 9.49 -43.21 -33.08
N ASP A 273 8.19 -42.95 -32.98
CA ASP A 273 7.19 -43.91 -32.51
C ASP A 273 7.02 -45.07 -33.51
N GLU A 274 7.02 -44.81 -34.83
CA GLU A 274 7.00 -45.83 -35.88
C GLU A 274 8.26 -46.69 -35.87
N GLN A 275 9.44 -46.08 -35.74
CA GLN A 275 10.70 -46.82 -35.62
C GLN A 275 10.71 -47.71 -34.38
N ARG A 276 10.17 -47.22 -33.26
CA ARG A 276 10.03 -48.02 -32.03
C ARG A 276 9.05 -49.18 -32.21
N ALA A 277 7.92 -48.96 -32.87
CA ALA A 277 6.95 -50.02 -33.18
C ALA A 277 7.52 -51.06 -34.15
N ALA A 278 8.25 -50.63 -35.18
CA ALA A 278 8.93 -51.52 -36.13
C ALA A 278 10.03 -52.35 -35.46
N ALA A 279 10.82 -51.74 -34.57
CA ALA A 279 11.82 -52.44 -33.78
C ALA A 279 11.18 -53.49 -32.84
N GLU A 280 10.06 -53.16 -32.21
CA GLU A 280 9.32 -54.11 -31.38
C GLU A 280 8.72 -55.27 -32.20
N ALA A 281 8.17 -54.98 -33.38
CA ALA A 281 7.65 -56.00 -34.30
C ALA A 281 8.77 -56.92 -34.83
N ALA A 282 9.93 -56.36 -35.20
CA ALA A 282 11.09 -57.13 -35.63
C ALA A 282 11.62 -58.03 -34.52
N LYS A 283 11.63 -57.55 -33.27
CA LYS A 283 12.00 -58.36 -32.10
C LYS A 283 11.03 -59.54 -31.91
N LYS A 284 9.71 -59.31 -31.99
CA LYS A 284 8.70 -60.39 -31.93
C LYS A 284 8.85 -61.41 -33.06
N LEU A 285 9.21 -60.96 -34.28
CA LEU A 285 9.43 -61.86 -35.42
C LEU A 285 10.71 -62.69 -35.27
N GLN A 286 11.78 -62.13 -34.70
CA GLN A 286 13.00 -62.87 -34.36
C GLN A 286 12.73 -63.91 -33.27
N GLU A 287 11.97 -63.57 -32.23
CA GLU A 287 11.55 -64.52 -31.19
C GLU A 287 10.70 -65.66 -31.78
N GLN A 288 9.81 -65.39 -32.74
CA GLN A 288 9.05 -66.42 -33.45
C GLN A 288 9.91 -67.29 -34.38
N ASN A 289 10.86 -66.72 -35.11
CA ASN A 289 11.75 -67.50 -35.99
C ASN A 289 12.78 -68.32 -35.21
N ALA A 290 13.28 -67.81 -34.08
CA ALA A 290 14.12 -68.58 -33.17
C ALA A 290 13.38 -69.82 -32.62
N SER A 291 12.06 -69.71 -32.35
CA SER A 291 11.24 -70.86 -31.96
C SER A 291 10.98 -71.88 -33.09
N LYS A 292 11.22 -71.54 -34.36
CA LYS A 292 11.05 -72.44 -35.52
C LYS A 292 12.35 -73.11 -35.97
N ASP A 293 13.50 -72.44 -35.83
CA ASP A 293 14.80 -72.99 -36.28
C ASP A 293 15.38 -74.04 -35.29
N GLU A 294 14.85 -74.12 -34.05
CA GLU A 294 15.13 -75.25 -33.14
C GLU A 294 14.50 -76.59 -33.62
N GLU A 295 13.51 -76.58 -34.53
CA GLU A 295 12.84 -77.82 -34.98
C GLU A 295 13.50 -78.52 -36.19
N MET A 296 14.45 -77.92 -36.91
CA MET A 296 14.97 -78.50 -38.17
C MET A 296 16.48 -78.27 -38.44
N LYS A 297 17.40 -78.88 -37.67
CA LYS A 297 18.78 -79.15 -38.14
C LYS A 297 19.36 -80.43 -37.52
N ASP A 298 19.28 -81.54 -38.24
CA ASP A 298 20.18 -82.69 -38.10
C ASP A 298 20.45 -83.32 -39.49
N ALA A 299 21.72 -83.69 -39.76
CA ALA A 299 22.27 -84.51 -40.86
C ALA A 299 23.01 -83.82 -42.05
N PRO A 300 24.09 -84.43 -42.61
CA PRO A 300 25.41 -83.78 -42.79
C PRO A 300 25.95 -83.72 -44.25
N ALA A 301 27.13 -83.10 -44.41
CA ALA A 301 27.86 -82.83 -45.66
C ALA A 301 29.26 -83.50 -45.70
N ASP A 302 29.78 -83.83 -46.89
CA ASP A 302 31.22 -83.86 -47.21
C ASP A 302 31.56 -84.00 -48.71
N ALA A 303 32.72 -83.41 -49.09
CA ALA A 303 33.66 -83.68 -50.21
C ALA A 303 33.65 -82.85 -51.55
N GLU A 304 34.56 -81.86 -51.60
CA GLU A 304 35.64 -81.47 -52.57
C GLU A 304 35.54 -81.55 -54.12
N GLY A 305 36.08 -80.53 -54.82
CA GLY A 305 36.67 -80.65 -56.19
C GLY A 305 36.77 -79.41 -57.14
N GLU A 306 37.93 -78.72 -57.13
CA GLU A 306 38.73 -78.01 -58.19
C GLU A 306 38.16 -77.26 -59.47
N LYS A 307 38.50 -75.93 -59.57
CA LYS A 307 39.26 -75.08 -60.58
C LYS A 307 39.16 -75.26 -62.15
N PRO A 308 39.74 -74.38 -63.04
CA PRO A 308 40.03 -72.91 -63.07
C PRO A 308 39.86 -72.21 -64.49
N ALA A 309 40.24 -70.92 -64.66
CA ALA A 309 40.89 -70.27 -65.85
C ALA A 309 40.60 -68.75 -65.92
N ASN A 310 41.34 -67.81 -66.54
CA ASN A 310 42.76 -67.56 -66.91
C ASN A 310 42.77 -66.11 -67.49
N VAL A 311 43.68 -65.25 -67.01
CA VAL A 311 44.47 -64.16 -67.68
C VAL A 311 43.79 -63.36 -68.82
N GLU A 312 43.44 -62.07 -68.69
CA GLU A 312 44.26 -60.82 -68.59
C GLU A 312 45.04 -60.43 -69.86
N GLU A 313 44.57 -59.43 -70.62
CA GLU A 313 45.43 -58.39 -71.22
C GLU A 313 44.62 -57.22 -71.81
N ALA A 314 45.33 -56.12 -72.02
CA ALA A 314 44.89 -54.73 -71.91
C ALA A 314 44.43 -54.03 -73.21
N SER A 315 43.85 -52.84 -72.98
CA SER A 315 43.55 -51.71 -73.89
C SER A 315 42.09 -51.55 -74.30
#